data_AF-A0A9R0I2J0-F1
#
_entry.id   AF-A0A9R0I2J0-F1
#
_cell.length_a   1.000
_cell.length_b   1.000
_cell.length_c   1.000
_cell.angle_alpha   90.00
_cell.angle_beta   90.00
_cell.angle_gamma   90.00
#
_symmetry.space_group_name_H-M   'P 1'
#
loop_
_entity.id
_entity.type
_entity.pdbx_description
1 polymer ?
#
loop_
_entity_poly.entity_id
_entity_poly.type
_entity_poly.pdbx_seq_one_letter_code
_entity_poly.pdbx_strand_id
1 'polypeptide(L)'
;MLQSPDAQLREMSAFALGRLAQDSHNQAGIVQCGGIVPLLKLLDSKNGPLQHNAAFALYGLADNEDNVADLIKIGGVQKLEEGDFIVQ
;
A
#
# COMPACT_ATOMS: atom_id res chain seq x y z
N MET A 1 -8.96 9.03 -0.68
CA MET A 1 -8.70 9.07 -2.14
C MET A 1 -8.37 7.69 -2.71
N LEU A 2 -7.72 6.79 -1.96
CA LEU A 2 -7.43 5.41 -2.39
C LEU A 2 -8.64 4.58 -2.87
N GLN A 3 -9.87 4.94 -2.49
CA GLN A 3 -11.09 4.25 -2.89
C GLN A 3 -11.94 5.06 -3.89
N SER A 4 -11.40 6.17 -4.42
CA SER A 4 -12.07 6.96 -5.46
C SER A 4 -12.36 6.08 -6.68
N PRO A 5 -13.46 6.30 -7.43
CA PRO A 5 -13.66 5.63 -8.72
C PRO A 5 -12.60 6.05 -9.76
N ASP A 6 -12.00 7.24 -9.61
CA ASP A 6 -10.95 7.76 -10.48
C ASP A 6 -9.61 7.06 -10.24
N ALA A 7 -9.10 6.37 -11.26
CA ALA A 7 -7.83 5.66 -11.21
C ALA A 7 -6.63 6.58 -11.01
N GLN A 8 -6.61 7.77 -11.63
CA GLN A 8 -5.51 8.72 -11.47
C GLN A 8 -5.45 9.25 -10.04
N LEU A 9 -6.62 9.54 -9.45
CA LEU A 9 -6.67 10.00 -8.06
C LEU A 9 -6.22 8.91 -7.08
N ARG A 10 -6.55 7.64 -7.35
CA ARG A 10 -6.02 6.51 -6.57
C ARG A 10 -4.51 6.38 -6.72
N GLU A 11 -3.98 6.55 -7.93
CA GLU A 11 -2.55 6.44 -8.24
C GLU A 11 -1.75 7.52 -7.51
N MET A 12 -2.16 8.78 -7.65
CA MET A 12 -1.54 9.91 -6.95
C MET A 12 -1.62 9.75 -5.43
N SER A 13 -2.75 9.27 -4.92
CA SER A 13 -2.93 9.03 -3.48
C SER A 13 -2.02 7.91 -2.96
N ALA A 14 -1.86 6.81 -3.70
CA ALA A 14 -0.96 5.73 -3.31
C ALA A 14 0.50 6.18 -3.35
N PHE A 15 0.89 6.91 -4.41
CA PHE A 15 2.24 7.47 -4.54
C PHE A 15 2.56 8.44 -3.40
N ALA A 16 1.65 9.38 -3.09
CA ALA A 16 1.83 10.33 -2.01
C ALA A 16 2.01 9.62 -0.65
N LEU A 17 1.21 8.58 -0.38
CA LEU A 17 1.37 7.78 0.85
C LEU A 17 2.70 7.03 0.89
N GLY A 18 3.16 6.47 -0.24
CA GLY A 18 4.47 5.83 -0.29
C GLY A 18 5.60 6.82 -0.02
N ARG A 19 5.52 8.05 -0.57
CA ARG A 19 6.49 9.11 -0.26
C ARG A 19 6.49 9.50 1.21
N LEU A 20 5.32 9.59 1.85
CA LEU A 20 5.20 9.91 3.28
C LEU A 20 5.71 8.75 4.16
N ALA A 21 5.50 7.50 3.74
CA ALA A 21 5.96 6.31 4.46
C ALA A 21 7.49 6.14 4.47
N GLN A 22 8.23 6.89 3.64
CA GLN A 22 9.70 6.95 3.71
C GLN A 22 10.21 7.69 4.95
N ASP A 23 9.34 8.36 5.71
CA ASP A 23 9.66 8.94 7.00
C ASP A 23 9.03 8.12 8.13
N SER A 24 9.88 7.61 9.02
CA SER A 24 9.51 6.81 10.19
C SER A 24 8.39 7.44 11.05
N HIS A 25 8.33 8.77 11.15
CA HIS A 25 7.34 9.46 11.96
C HIS A 25 5.91 9.36 11.39
N ASN A 26 5.77 9.08 10.10
CA ASN A 26 4.47 9.00 9.44
C ASN A 26 3.91 7.57 9.39
N GLN A 27 4.78 6.57 9.43
CA GLN A 27 4.44 5.17 9.16
C GLN A 27 3.30 4.66 10.06
N ALA A 28 3.43 4.82 11.38
CA ALA A 28 2.40 4.40 12.34
C ALA A 28 1.08 5.13 12.13
N GLY A 29 1.13 6.44 11.88
CA GLY A 29 -0.08 7.26 11.65
C GLY A 29 -0.84 6.84 10.40
N ILE A 30 -0.14 6.46 9.33
CA ILE A 30 -0.76 5.96 8.09
C ILE A 30 -1.50 4.65 8.34
N VAL A 31 -0.90 3.72 9.11
CA VAL A 31 -1.52 2.44 9.47
C VAL A 31 -2.72 2.64 10.40
N GLN A 32 -2.58 3.47 11.43
CA GLN A 32 -3.66 3.80 12.37
C GLN A 32 -4.87 4.46 11.68
N CYS A 33 -4.63 5.22 10.62
CA CYS A 33 -5.69 5.78 9.76
C CYS A 33 -6.35 4.75 8.82
N GLY A 34 -5.97 3.46 8.91
CA GLY A 34 -6.53 2.39 8.09
C GLY A 34 -5.95 2.30 6.68
N GLY A 35 -4.75 2.82 6.44
CA GLY A 35 -4.12 2.88 5.12
C GLY A 35 -3.85 1.52 4.48
N ILE A 36 -3.63 0.46 5.27
CA ILE A 36 -3.15 -0.83 4.75
C ILE A 36 -4.19 -1.52 3.86
N VAL A 37 -5.44 -1.66 4.31
CA VAL A 37 -6.47 -2.42 3.56
C VAL A 37 -6.72 -1.84 2.15
N PRO A 38 -6.90 -0.52 1.97
CA PRO A 38 -7.04 0.05 0.63
C PRO A 38 -5.80 -0.15 -0.24
N LEU A 39 -4.59 -0.07 0.32
CA LEU A 39 -3.34 -0.33 -0.41
C LEU A 39 -3.26 -1.79 -0.88
N LEU A 40 -3.59 -2.76 -0.02
CA LEU A 40 -3.65 -4.17 -0.43
C LEU A 40 -4.68 -4.43 -1.54
N LYS A 41 -5.82 -3.72 -1.53
CA LYS A 41 -6.81 -3.82 -2.64
C LYS A 41 -6.27 -3.26 -3.95
N LEU A 42 -5.40 -2.25 -3.90
CA LEU A 42 -4.77 -1.72 -5.12
C LEU A 42 -3.78 -2.71 -5.75
N LEU A 43 -3.27 -3.68 -4.98
CA LEU A 43 -2.48 -4.77 -5.54
C LEU A 43 -3.27 -5.70 -6.48
N ASP A 44 -4.62 -5.71 -6.41
CA ASP A 44 -5.46 -6.46 -7.37
C ASP A 44 -5.72 -5.71 -8.68
N SER A 45 -5.21 -4.49 -8.80
CA SER A 45 -5.44 -3.65 -9.96
C SER A 45 -4.72 -4.21 -11.19
N LYS A 46 -5.43 -4.31 -12.32
CA LYS A 46 -4.82 -4.59 -13.63
C LYS A 46 -4.07 -3.38 -14.23
N ASN A 47 -4.03 -2.26 -13.51
CA ASN A 47 -3.26 -1.08 -13.86
C ASN A 47 -1.93 -1.14 -13.09
N GLY A 48 -0.84 -1.32 -13.85
CA GLY A 48 0.52 -1.47 -13.32
C GLY A 48 0.97 -0.30 -12.42
N PRO A 49 0.80 0.98 -12.82
CA PRO A 49 1.13 2.11 -11.94
C PRO A 49 0.43 2.07 -10.58
N LEU A 50 -0.84 1.67 -10.52
CA LEU A 50 -1.56 1.48 -9.25
C LEU A 50 -0.95 0.37 -8.40
N GLN A 51 -0.64 -0.79 -9.01
CA GLN A 51 0.01 -1.90 -8.34
C GLN A 51 1.39 -1.49 -7.79
N HIS A 52 2.21 -0.86 -8.62
CA HIS A 52 3.54 -0.38 -8.26
C HIS A 52 3.50 0.60 -7.08
N ASN A 53 2.64 1.62 -7.16
CA ASN A 53 2.55 2.63 -6.10
C ASN A 53 2.00 2.06 -4.79
N ALA A 54 1.09 1.09 -4.85
CA ALA A 54 0.61 0.40 -3.67
C ALA A 54 1.70 -0.47 -3.03
N ALA A 55 2.47 -1.21 -3.83
CA ALA A 55 3.60 -1.99 -3.37
C ALA A 55 4.69 -1.10 -2.75
N PHE A 56 5.01 0.04 -3.38
CA PHE A 56 5.94 1.03 -2.85
C PHE A 56 5.49 1.59 -1.49
N ALA A 57 4.19 1.89 -1.33
CA ALA A 57 3.67 2.37 -0.05
C ALA A 57 3.72 1.29 1.04
N LEU A 58 3.34 0.05 0.72
CA LEU A 58 3.39 -1.07 1.67
C LEU A 58 4.83 -1.39 2.08
N TYR A 59 5.79 -1.30 1.16
CA TYR A 59 7.22 -1.41 1.44
C TYR A 59 7.67 -0.38 2.48
N GLY A 60 7.35 0.91 2.28
CA GLY A 60 7.73 1.95 3.24
C GLY A 60 7.08 1.75 4.61
N LEU A 61 5.84 1.24 4.66
CA LEU A 61 5.16 0.95 5.93
C LEU A 61 5.74 -0.25 6.68
N ALA A 62 6.27 -1.25 5.96
CA ALA A 62 6.85 -2.46 6.53
C ALA A 62 8.24 -2.24 7.16
N ASP A 63 8.86 -1.07 6.96
CA ASP A 63 10.10 -0.68 7.63
C ASP A 63 9.89 -0.45 9.14
N ASN A 64 8.64 -0.24 9.57
CA ASN A 64 8.26 -0.20 10.98
C ASN A 64 7.81 -1.59 11.47
N GLU A 65 8.51 -2.14 12.47
CA GLU A 65 8.21 -3.46 13.03
C GLU A 65 6.79 -3.58 13.61
N ASP A 66 6.24 -2.52 14.20
CA ASP A 66 4.88 -2.52 14.76
C ASP A 66 3.83 -2.69 13.64
N ASN A 67 4.07 -2.08 12.48
CA ASN A 67 3.18 -2.18 11.32
C ASN A 67 3.20 -3.57 10.67
N VAL A 68 4.32 -4.30 10.78
CA VAL A 68 4.46 -5.65 10.21
C VAL A 68 3.43 -6.61 10.80
N ALA A 69 3.16 -6.51 12.11
CA ALA A 69 2.15 -7.33 12.76
C ALA A 69 0.74 -7.10 12.17
N ASP A 70 0.37 -5.84 11.93
CA ASP A 70 -0.90 -5.49 11.31
C ASP A 70 -0.99 -5.97 9.85
N LEU A 71 0.08 -5.79 9.07
CA LEU A 71 0.21 -6.29 7.69
C LEU A 71 -0.02 -7.80 7.62
N ILE A 72 0.63 -8.58 8.51
CA ILE A 72 0.47 -10.04 8.57
C ILE A 72 -0.97 -10.40 8.93
N LYS A 73 -1.52 -9.76 9.98
CA LYS A 73 -2.86 -10.06 10.50
C LYS A 73 -3.97 -9.91 9.46
N ILE A 74 -3.83 -8.95 8.55
CA ILE A 74 -4.82 -8.71 7.50
C ILE A 74 -4.56 -9.48 6.19
N GLY A 75 -3.56 -10.36 6.18
CA GLY A 75 -3.24 -11.22 5.04
C GLY A 75 -2.28 -10.59 4.02
N GLY A 76 -1.48 -9.62 4.43
CA GLY A 76 -0.53 -8.92 3.54
C GLY A 76 0.53 -9.85 2.94
N VAL A 77 0.98 -10.87 3.68
CA VAL A 77 1.95 -11.87 3.19
C VAL A 77 1.34 -12.69 2.06
N GLN A 78 0.16 -13.27 2.29
CA GLN A 78 -0.56 -14.06 1.29
C GLN A 78 -0.83 -13.24 0.03
N LYS A 79 -1.20 -11.97 0.21
CA LYS A 79 -1.43 -11.05 -0.90
C LYS A 79 -0.19 -10.85 -1.78
N LEU A 80 1.00 -10.80 -1.19
CA LEU A 80 2.27 -10.64 -1.88
C LEU A 80 2.80 -11.95 -2.47
N GLU A 81 2.47 -13.11 -1.88
CA GLU A 81 2.87 -14.42 -2.40
C GLU A 81 1.98 -14.88 -3.57
N GLU A 82 0.67 -14.63 -3.48
CA GLU A 82 -0.34 -15.13 -4.42
C GLU A 82 -0.72 -14.10 -5.49
N GLY A 83 -0.25 -12.86 -5.35
CA GLY A 83 -0.60 -11.74 -6.23
C GLY A 83 -0.05 -11.88 -7.65
N ASP A 84 -0.88 -11.55 -8.65
CA ASP A 84 -0.46 -11.44 -10.05
C ASP A 84 0.07 -10.03 -10.33
N PHE A 85 1.39 -9.85 -10.22
CA PHE A 85 2.04 -8.56 -10.36
C PHE A 85 2.56 -8.29 -11.77
N ILE A 86 2.18 -7.14 -12.31
CA ILE A 86 2.68 -6.67 -13.60
C ILE A 86 4.11 -6.18 -13.41
N VAL A 87 5.08 -6.86 -14.02
CA VAL A 87 6.46 -6.38 -14.10
C VAL A 87 6.49 -5.21 -15.10
N GLN A 88 6.92 -4.04 -14.64
CA GLN A 88 7.08 -2.83 -15.46
C GLN A 88 8.50 -2.69 -15.98
#